data_AF-A0A3B9YNL3-F1
#
_entry.id   AF-A0A3B9YNL3-F1
#
_cell.length_a   1.000
_cell.length_b   1.000
_cell.length_c   1.000
_cell.angle_alpha   90.00
_cell.angle_beta   90.00
_cell.angle_gamma   90.00
#
_symmetry.space_group_name_H-M   'P 1'
#
loop_
_entity.id
_entity.type
_entity.pdbx_description
1 polymer ?
#
loop_
_entity_poly.entity_id
_entity_poly.type
_entity_poly.pdbx_seq_one_letter_code
_entity_poly.pdbx_strand_id
1 'polypeptide(L)'
;MGHKHQRPATSTGAKSMAVCLRAALRTTTAALALLATQSVGAAITVQNGDTLNLNGATQSTDTLELIDGSVINGTLNASTAFNVRNGTISAFLSGSGLLTKSTGGVVTLASANNYTGTSQLFAGTLQLLSSASLGTGRVRTTFGVLDVSTGLNVLNEIELRNTGLAINVDAGTATWSGIISQETGVFGFEKTGAGNLRITNGSNTFAGPVKVSEGELTIAAMGGFQSSTELFNGAFLTFDISEGYTYNGVVSGTGRVSATGGQLILTAAQTLTNSTFTVNPGAGLILQSTATLGEGTNKVELRGGPDALTPALLDLGGTTQSIQRLDVSNVHNLVENGALIVSDEIAISEGTISANLAGAAGLTKDSSNNIVILSGANSYTGATVINGGTVIAQGGSAIGDASDVTIELDATLQLDFSETIGALAGAGAVDLQDNVL
;
A
#
# COMPACT_ATOMS: atom_id res chain seq x y z
N MET A 1 -22.56 -6.86 95.36
CA MET A 1 -21.28 -7.16 94.67
C MET A 1 -21.61 -8.22 93.61
N GLY A 2 -21.55 -8.06 92.29
CA GLY A 2 -21.00 -7.03 91.40
C GLY A 2 -20.41 -7.75 90.18
N HIS A 3 -21.09 -7.67 89.01
CA HIS A 3 -20.59 -7.86 87.62
C HIS A 3 -19.96 -9.24 87.23
N LYS A 4 -20.07 -9.78 85.99
CA LYS A 4 -20.31 -9.23 84.65
C LYS A 4 -20.72 -10.38 83.69
N HIS A 5 -21.53 -10.04 82.69
CA HIS A 5 -21.92 -10.85 81.52
C HIS A 5 -20.72 -11.34 80.69
N GLN A 6 -20.84 -12.54 80.10
CA GLN A 6 -20.45 -12.83 78.71
C GLN A 6 -21.16 -14.09 78.19
N ARG A 7 -21.90 -13.96 77.08
CA ARG A 7 -22.39 -15.06 76.22
C ARG A 7 -21.46 -15.19 75.02
N PRO A 8 -21.19 -16.38 74.49
CA PRO A 8 -20.83 -16.55 73.08
C PRO A 8 -22.02 -17.06 72.28
N ALA A 9 -22.31 -16.35 71.19
CA ALA A 9 -23.33 -16.67 70.22
C ALA A 9 -22.92 -17.87 69.35
N THR A 10 -23.91 -18.68 68.97
CA THR A 10 -23.82 -19.65 67.88
C THR A 10 -23.78 -18.92 66.55
N SER A 11 -22.69 -19.05 65.78
CA SER A 11 -22.72 -18.77 64.34
C SER A 11 -22.15 -19.96 63.55
N THR A 12 -23.08 -20.66 62.91
CA THR A 12 -22.82 -21.58 61.81
C THR A 12 -22.41 -20.73 60.61
N GLY A 13 -21.12 -20.67 60.31
CA GLY A 13 -20.58 -19.90 59.19
C GLY A 13 -19.53 -20.69 58.43
N ALA A 14 -19.65 -20.69 57.10
CA ALA A 14 -18.75 -21.25 56.10
C ALA A 14 -18.83 -22.77 55.82
N LYS A 15 -19.96 -23.20 55.26
CA LYS A 15 -19.98 -24.31 54.29
C LYS A 15 -20.43 -23.77 52.93
N SER A 16 -19.59 -23.99 51.93
CA SER A 16 -19.90 -24.15 50.50
C SER A 16 -20.92 -23.19 49.88
N MET A 17 -20.44 -22.19 49.17
CA MET A 17 -21.23 -21.48 48.16
C MET A 17 -20.52 -21.57 46.79
N ALA A 18 -20.28 -22.82 46.39
CA ALA A 18 -20.10 -23.21 45.00
C ALA A 18 -21.37 -23.98 44.60
N VAL A 19 -22.38 -23.28 44.09
CA VAL A 19 -23.58 -23.89 43.47
C VAL A 19 -24.00 -23.04 42.26
N CYS A 20 -23.82 -23.66 41.09
CA CYS A 20 -24.57 -23.54 39.84
C CYS A 20 -25.10 -22.17 39.38
N LEU A 21 -24.39 -21.64 38.40
CA LEU A 21 -24.94 -21.15 37.14
C LEU A 21 -26.05 -22.07 36.59
N ARG A 22 -27.30 -21.58 36.55
CA ARG A 22 -28.27 -21.76 35.44
C ARG A 22 -29.61 -21.12 35.83
N ALA A 23 -29.79 -19.89 35.39
CA ALA A 23 -31.09 -19.46 34.89
C ALA A 23 -30.80 -18.64 33.64
N ALA A 24 -31.31 -19.12 32.51
CA ALA A 24 -31.43 -18.33 31.30
C ALA A 24 -32.18 -17.04 31.65
N LEU A 25 -31.45 -15.93 31.82
CA LEU A 25 -32.09 -14.64 31.95
C LEU A 25 -32.41 -14.19 30.52
N ARG A 26 -33.57 -14.64 30.02
CA ARG A 26 -34.27 -13.97 28.94
C ARG A 26 -34.68 -12.61 29.47
N THR A 27 -33.80 -11.62 29.38
CA THR A 27 -34.15 -10.22 29.62
C THR A 27 -34.00 -9.48 28.33
N THR A 28 -35.10 -9.38 27.60
CA THR A 28 -35.33 -8.25 26.71
C THR A 28 -35.02 -6.96 27.50
N THR A 29 -33.99 -6.21 27.09
CA THR A 29 -33.67 -4.84 27.51
C THR A 29 -33.24 -4.59 28.98
N ALA A 30 -32.34 -5.38 29.56
CA ALA A 30 -31.70 -4.98 30.84
C ALA A 30 -30.18 -5.20 30.83
N ALA A 31 -29.42 -4.12 30.97
CA ALA A 31 -27.98 -4.13 31.15
C ALA A 31 -27.58 -5.02 32.34
N LEU A 32 -26.80 -6.07 32.09
CA LEU A 32 -26.28 -6.96 33.12
C LEU A 32 -25.06 -6.30 33.77
N ALA A 33 -25.26 -5.54 34.85
CA ALA A 33 -24.19 -4.96 35.64
C ALA A 33 -23.66 -6.00 36.64
N LEU A 34 -22.46 -6.55 36.40
CA LEU A 34 -21.80 -7.47 37.33
C LEU A 34 -20.81 -6.67 38.18
N LEU A 35 -21.19 -6.31 39.41
CA LEU A 35 -20.30 -5.65 40.37
C LEU A 35 -19.50 -6.70 41.15
N ALA A 36 -18.16 -6.55 41.14
CA ALA A 36 -17.10 -7.40 41.71
C ALA A 36 -16.41 -8.34 40.71
N THR A 37 -15.09 -8.48 40.87
CA THR A 37 -14.19 -9.46 40.21
C THR A 37 -14.73 -10.86 40.47
N GLN A 38 -15.54 -11.37 39.56
CA GLN A 38 -16.09 -12.71 39.64
C GLN A 38 -15.46 -13.54 38.52
N SER A 39 -14.74 -14.61 38.88
CA SER A 39 -14.36 -15.62 37.90
C SER A 39 -15.62 -16.40 37.53
N VAL A 40 -16.26 -16.03 36.44
CA VAL A 40 -17.35 -16.83 35.88
C VAL A 40 -16.65 -17.89 35.03
N GLY A 41 -16.29 -19.05 35.59
CA GLY A 41 -15.71 -20.17 34.81
C GLY A 41 -16.72 -20.82 33.84
N ALA A 42 -17.52 -20.01 33.15
CA ALA A 42 -18.53 -20.42 32.21
C ALA A 42 -18.69 -19.36 31.12
N ALA A 43 -19.26 -19.76 30.00
CA ALA A 43 -19.46 -18.89 28.85
C ALA A 43 -20.42 -17.72 29.15
N ILE A 44 -20.09 -16.55 28.64
CA ILE A 44 -20.95 -15.36 28.61
C ILE A 44 -21.46 -15.17 27.18
N THR A 45 -22.78 -15.02 27.00
CA THR A 45 -23.39 -14.77 25.69
C THR A 45 -23.99 -13.38 25.63
N VAL A 46 -23.66 -12.63 24.58
CA VAL A 46 -24.24 -11.32 24.24
C VAL A 46 -24.92 -11.45 22.87
N GLN A 47 -26.20 -11.11 22.81
CA GLN A 47 -27.04 -11.35 21.63
C GLN A 47 -28.21 -10.35 21.57
N ASN A 48 -28.95 -10.32 20.46
CA ASN A 48 -30.15 -9.48 20.28
C ASN A 48 -29.93 -7.99 20.59
N GLY A 49 -28.75 -7.44 20.29
CA GLY A 49 -28.40 -6.07 20.62
C GLY A 49 -28.11 -5.79 22.10
N ASP A 50 -28.04 -6.81 22.96
CA ASP A 50 -27.78 -6.62 24.40
C ASP A 50 -26.40 -5.97 24.65
N THR A 51 -26.28 -5.25 25.77
CA THR A 51 -25.02 -4.65 26.20
C THR A 51 -24.52 -5.27 27.50
N LEU A 52 -23.35 -5.89 27.45
CA LEU A 52 -22.57 -6.31 28.61
C LEU A 52 -21.68 -5.16 29.06
N ASN A 53 -22.03 -4.53 30.17
CA ASN A 53 -21.22 -3.47 30.79
C ASN A 53 -20.44 -4.03 31.99
N LEU A 54 -19.12 -4.00 31.92
CA LEU A 54 -18.24 -4.53 32.98
C LEU A 54 -18.01 -3.50 34.11
N ASN A 55 -18.59 -2.30 34.01
CA ASN A 55 -18.53 -1.22 35.00
C ASN A 55 -17.10 -0.84 35.44
N GLY A 56 -16.15 -0.88 34.51
CA GLY A 56 -14.73 -0.62 34.75
C GLY A 56 -13.97 -1.77 35.42
N ALA A 57 -14.64 -2.88 35.75
CA ALA A 57 -14.03 -4.02 36.42
C ALA A 57 -13.34 -4.97 35.43
N THR A 58 -12.43 -5.79 35.95
CA THR A 58 -11.93 -6.97 35.25
C THR A 58 -12.83 -8.16 35.58
N GLN A 59 -13.39 -8.80 34.55
CA GLN A 59 -14.16 -10.03 34.67
C GLN A 59 -13.47 -11.17 33.94
N SER A 60 -13.54 -12.38 34.49
CA SER A 60 -13.00 -13.58 33.84
C SER A 60 -14.12 -14.49 33.36
N THR A 61 -13.96 -15.03 32.16
CA THR A 61 -14.85 -16.02 31.54
C THR A 61 -14.05 -17.15 30.90
N ASP A 62 -14.67 -18.31 30.70
CA ASP A 62 -14.09 -19.30 29.81
C ASP A 62 -14.21 -18.86 28.34
N THR A 63 -15.41 -18.40 27.95
CA THR A 63 -15.70 -18.03 26.56
C THR A 63 -16.67 -16.86 26.49
N LEU A 64 -16.37 -15.88 25.65
CA LEU A 64 -17.37 -14.92 25.17
C LEU A 64 -18.02 -15.46 23.88
N GLU A 65 -19.34 -15.49 23.84
CA GLU A 65 -20.15 -15.64 22.61
C GLU A 65 -20.83 -14.30 22.30
N LEU A 66 -20.22 -13.49 21.44
CA LEU A 66 -20.82 -12.28 20.91
C LEU A 66 -21.55 -12.60 19.61
N ILE A 67 -22.86 -12.85 19.70
CA ILE A 67 -23.73 -13.09 18.55
C ILE A 67 -24.13 -11.74 17.92
N ASP A 68 -24.52 -10.79 18.76
CA ASP A 68 -24.92 -9.43 18.41
C ASP A 68 -24.93 -8.55 19.66
N GLY A 69 -24.75 -7.24 19.55
CA GLY A 69 -24.76 -6.32 20.70
C GLY A 69 -23.39 -5.73 21.05
N SER A 70 -23.16 -5.40 22.33
CA SER A 70 -21.96 -4.68 22.76
C SER A 70 -21.32 -5.20 24.06
N VAL A 71 -19.99 -5.14 24.14
CA VAL A 71 -19.22 -5.37 25.38
C VAL A 71 -18.43 -4.11 25.70
N ILE A 72 -18.69 -3.49 26.85
CA ILE A 72 -18.18 -2.15 27.16
C ILE A 72 -17.58 -2.03 28.56
N ASN A 73 -16.73 -1.01 28.71
CA ASN A 73 -16.34 -0.41 29.99
C ASN A 73 -15.77 -1.40 31.02
N GLY A 74 -14.47 -1.71 30.92
CA GLY A 74 -13.74 -2.62 31.80
C GLY A 74 -12.87 -3.59 31.01
N THR A 75 -12.47 -4.70 31.63
CA THR A 75 -11.62 -5.73 31.00
C THR A 75 -12.32 -7.09 31.04
N LEU A 76 -12.45 -7.75 29.90
CA LEU A 76 -12.89 -9.14 29.82
C LEU A 76 -11.69 -10.05 29.57
N ASN A 77 -11.40 -10.92 30.52
CA ASN A 77 -10.38 -11.97 30.42
C ASN A 77 -11.05 -13.29 30.00
N ALA A 78 -10.74 -13.79 28.81
CA ALA A 78 -11.18 -15.12 28.39
C ALA A 78 -10.02 -16.12 28.40
N SER A 79 -10.23 -17.26 29.05
CA SER A 79 -9.23 -18.34 29.10
C SER A 79 -9.22 -19.20 27.83
N THR A 80 -10.40 -19.40 27.21
CA THR A 80 -10.58 -20.33 26.08
C THR A 80 -10.87 -19.60 24.77
N ALA A 81 -11.88 -18.72 24.70
CA ALA A 81 -12.26 -18.12 23.42
C ALA A 81 -13.03 -16.78 23.51
N PHE A 82 -12.91 -16.00 22.44
CA PHE A 82 -13.81 -14.91 22.07
C PHE A 82 -14.46 -15.26 20.73
N ASN A 83 -15.62 -15.91 20.77
CA ASN A 83 -16.40 -16.24 19.58
C ASN A 83 -17.28 -15.05 19.22
N VAL A 84 -16.96 -14.38 18.10
CA VAL A 84 -17.58 -13.11 17.71
C VAL A 84 -18.24 -13.23 16.33
N ARG A 85 -19.44 -12.67 16.18
CA ARG A 85 -20.25 -12.78 14.96
C ARG A 85 -20.66 -11.42 14.43
N ASN A 86 -21.27 -10.61 15.29
CA ASN A 86 -21.70 -9.24 15.02
C ASN A 86 -21.61 -8.38 16.30
N GLY A 87 -21.35 -7.08 16.19
CA GLY A 87 -21.44 -6.13 17.31
C GLY A 87 -20.13 -5.41 17.65
N THR A 88 -20.11 -4.70 18.78
CA THR A 88 -18.99 -3.82 19.15
C THR A 88 -18.37 -4.23 20.49
N ILE A 89 -17.05 -4.33 20.54
CA ILE A 89 -16.28 -4.53 21.76
C ILE A 89 -15.45 -3.28 22.02
N SER A 90 -15.86 -2.51 23.03
CA SER A 90 -15.12 -1.35 23.55
C SER A 90 -14.53 -1.60 24.94
N ALA A 91 -14.81 -2.74 25.58
CA ALA A 91 -14.01 -3.22 26.70
C ALA A 91 -12.61 -3.66 26.24
N PHE A 92 -11.66 -3.72 27.16
CA PHE A 92 -10.36 -4.34 26.93
C PHE A 92 -10.50 -5.87 26.93
N LEU A 93 -9.95 -6.55 25.93
CA LEU A 93 -9.85 -8.00 25.88
C LEU A 93 -8.47 -8.45 26.40
N SER A 94 -8.46 -9.50 27.22
CA SER A 94 -7.24 -10.08 27.81
C SER A 94 -7.34 -11.61 27.93
N GLY A 95 -6.25 -12.26 28.34
CA GLY A 95 -6.22 -13.72 28.50
C GLY A 95 -5.70 -14.44 27.25
N SER A 96 -5.71 -15.77 27.31
CA SER A 96 -5.17 -16.64 26.25
C SER A 96 -6.20 -17.08 25.22
N GLY A 97 -7.46 -16.66 25.38
CA GLY A 97 -8.55 -17.12 24.54
C GLY A 97 -8.37 -16.78 23.05
N LEU A 98 -8.73 -17.73 22.20
CA LEU A 98 -8.76 -17.58 20.74
C LEU A 98 -9.89 -16.63 20.32
N LEU A 99 -9.60 -15.58 19.57
CA LEU A 99 -10.65 -14.78 18.94
C LEU A 99 -11.09 -15.46 17.64
N THR A 100 -12.37 -15.77 17.49
CA THR A 100 -12.91 -16.43 16.29
C THR A 100 -14.04 -15.60 15.67
N LYS A 101 -13.81 -15.08 14.47
CA LYS A 101 -14.81 -14.38 13.65
C LYS A 101 -15.33 -15.31 12.56
N SER A 102 -16.57 -15.82 12.72
CA SER A 102 -17.07 -16.97 11.95
C SER A 102 -18.23 -16.70 10.98
N THR A 103 -18.87 -15.53 11.03
CA THR A 103 -20.05 -15.21 10.21
C THR A 103 -19.84 -14.00 9.31
N GLY A 104 -20.76 -13.74 8.39
CA GLY A 104 -20.72 -12.57 7.50
C GLY A 104 -20.98 -11.21 8.17
N GLY A 105 -21.25 -11.15 9.49
CA GLY A 105 -21.50 -9.89 10.20
C GLY A 105 -20.25 -9.02 10.38
N VAL A 106 -20.41 -7.88 11.05
CA VAL A 106 -19.31 -6.94 11.35
C VAL A 106 -19.04 -6.96 12.85
N VAL A 107 -17.77 -7.11 13.24
CA VAL A 107 -17.34 -6.92 14.63
C VAL A 107 -16.33 -5.80 14.72
N THR A 108 -16.60 -4.81 15.57
CA THR A 108 -15.69 -3.68 15.82
C THR A 108 -14.92 -3.89 17.12
N LEU A 109 -13.59 -3.83 17.06
CA LEU A 109 -12.68 -3.87 18.21
C LEU A 109 -12.14 -2.46 18.46
N ALA A 110 -12.74 -1.75 19.41
CA ALA A 110 -12.47 -0.32 19.62
C ALA A 110 -11.28 -0.04 20.55
N SER A 111 -10.83 -1.03 21.32
CA SER A 111 -9.85 -0.85 22.40
C SER A 111 -8.49 -1.47 22.09
N ALA A 112 -7.44 -0.95 22.74
CA ALA A 112 -6.10 -1.54 22.73
C ALA A 112 -6.08 -2.81 23.60
N ASN A 113 -6.22 -3.97 22.97
CA ASN A 113 -6.36 -5.25 23.63
C ASN A 113 -5.01 -5.87 23.99
N ASN A 114 -5.00 -6.82 24.92
CA ASN A 114 -3.80 -7.54 25.38
C ASN A 114 -4.06 -9.06 25.55
N TYR A 115 -4.99 -9.62 24.77
CA TYR A 115 -5.13 -11.08 24.68
C TYR A 115 -3.98 -11.65 23.84
N THR A 116 -3.54 -12.85 24.19
CA THR A 116 -2.38 -13.51 23.55
C THR A 116 -2.78 -14.61 22.58
N GLY A 117 -4.05 -15.05 22.62
CA GLY A 117 -4.58 -16.06 21.73
C GLY A 117 -4.58 -15.61 20.26
N THR A 118 -4.50 -16.58 19.35
CA THR A 118 -4.63 -16.31 17.91
C THR A 118 -5.98 -15.67 17.59
N SER A 119 -6.02 -14.80 16.58
CA SER A 119 -7.26 -14.31 15.98
C SER A 119 -7.53 -15.07 14.69
N GLN A 120 -8.65 -15.76 14.58
CA GLN A 120 -9.08 -16.50 13.40
C GLN A 120 -10.19 -15.73 12.68
N LEU A 121 -9.92 -15.36 11.43
CA LEU A 121 -10.88 -14.71 10.55
C LEU A 121 -11.33 -15.70 9.47
N PHE A 122 -12.57 -16.18 9.62
CA PHE A 122 -13.18 -17.13 8.70
C PHE A 122 -14.20 -16.48 7.74
N ALA A 123 -14.83 -15.37 8.13
CA ALA A 123 -15.81 -14.65 7.32
C ALA A 123 -16.14 -13.25 7.88
N GLY A 124 -16.79 -12.43 7.06
CA GLY A 124 -17.30 -11.09 7.44
C GLY A 124 -16.18 -10.10 7.71
N THR A 125 -16.49 -9.03 8.44
CA THR A 125 -15.56 -7.94 8.71
C THR A 125 -15.15 -7.90 10.18
N LEU A 126 -13.85 -7.78 10.43
CA LEU A 126 -13.29 -7.43 11.73
C LEU A 126 -12.66 -6.04 11.62
N GLN A 127 -13.33 -5.04 12.20
CA GLN A 127 -12.92 -3.64 12.16
C GLN A 127 -12.03 -3.31 13.36
N LEU A 128 -10.89 -2.69 13.08
CA LEU A 128 -9.88 -2.30 14.05
C LEU A 128 -9.88 -0.78 14.21
N LEU A 129 -10.06 -0.28 15.43
CA LEU A 129 -9.96 1.15 15.75
C LEU A 129 -8.73 1.49 16.63
N SER A 130 -7.87 0.50 16.90
CA SER A 130 -6.63 0.67 17.66
C SER A 130 -5.51 -0.20 17.07
N SER A 131 -4.27 0.30 17.13
CA SER A 131 -3.07 -0.44 16.71
C SER A 131 -2.90 -1.77 17.44
N ALA A 132 -3.46 -1.90 18.65
CA ALA A 132 -3.47 -3.13 19.44
C ALA A 132 -4.85 -3.80 19.52
N SER A 133 -5.78 -3.49 18.61
CA SER A 133 -7.12 -4.12 18.60
C SER A 133 -7.05 -5.66 18.59
N LEU A 134 -6.02 -6.25 18.00
CA LEU A 134 -5.87 -7.70 17.88
C LEU A 134 -5.03 -8.35 19.00
N GLY A 135 -4.72 -7.61 20.07
CA GLY A 135 -3.85 -8.10 21.13
C GLY A 135 -2.43 -8.37 20.62
N THR A 136 -1.76 -9.37 21.18
CA THR A 136 -0.38 -9.75 20.83
C THR A 136 -0.30 -11.05 20.02
N GLY A 137 -1.42 -11.76 19.84
CA GLY A 137 -1.47 -13.00 19.09
C GLY A 137 -1.40 -12.80 17.57
N ARG A 138 -1.00 -13.85 16.85
CA ARG A 138 -1.07 -13.92 15.38
C ARG A 138 -2.52 -13.86 14.87
N VAL A 139 -2.72 -13.36 13.66
CA VAL A 139 -3.95 -13.48 12.88
C VAL A 139 -3.83 -14.62 11.87
N ARG A 140 -4.80 -15.53 11.82
CA ARG A 140 -4.96 -16.54 10.78
C ARG A 140 -6.16 -16.22 9.92
N THR A 141 -5.95 -16.13 8.62
CA THR A 141 -7.01 -15.72 7.69
C THR A 141 -7.37 -16.86 6.75
N THR A 142 -8.67 -17.14 6.64
CA THR A 142 -9.23 -18.08 5.66
C THR A 142 -10.11 -17.33 4.66
N PHE A 143 -10.98 -16.44 5.13
CA PHE A 143 -11.71 -15.46 4.31
C PHE A 143 -12.03 -14.24 5.17
N GLY A 144 -12.50 -13.15 4.55
CA GLY A 144 -13.09 -12.01 5.25
C GLY A 144 -12.29 -10.74 5.08
N VAL A 145 -12.72 -9.70 5.79
CA VAL A 145 -12.18 -8.35 5.71
C VAL A 145 -11.54 -7.97 7.04
N LEU A 146 -10.26 -7.62 7.03
CA LEU A 146 -9.65 -6.80 8.07
C LEU A 146 -9.86 -5.34 7.67
N ASP A 147 -10.74 -4.64 8.39
CA ASP A 147 -10.99 -3.23 8.17
C ASP A 147 -10.16 -2.40 9.14
N VAL A 148 -9.12 -1.73 8.62
CA VAL A 148 -8.10 -1.07 9.42
C VAL A 148 -8.27 0.44 9.30
N SER A 149 -8.67 1.08 10.40
CA SER A 149 -8.88 2.53 10.42
C SER A 149 -7.61 3.32 10.11
N THR A 150 -7.78 4.54 9.64
CA THR A 150 -6.69 5.48 9.40
C THR A 150 -5.84 5.73 10.64
N GLY A 151 -4.54 5.88 10.45
CA GLY A 151 -3.54 6.19 11.47
C GLY A 151 -3.08 4.99 12.31
N LEU A 152 -3.64 3.80 12.11
CA LEU A 152 -3.23 2.62 12.87
C LEU A 152 -1.90 2.06 12.38
N ASN A 153 -1.12 1.48 13.30
CA ASN A 153 0.07 0.68 13.01
C ASN A 153 -0.07 -0.70 13.67
N VAL A 154 -0.50 -1.70 12.91
CA VAL A 154 -0.76 -3.05 13.44
C VAL A 154 0.51 -3.90 13.37
N LEU A 155 0.91 -4.46 14.52
CA LEU A 155 2.15 -5.24 14.67
C LEU A 155 1.93 -6.76 14.58
N ASN A 156 0.68 -7.20 14.59
CA ASN A 156 0.33 -8.63 14.58
C ASN A 156 0.78 -9.29 13.29
N GLU A 157 1.35 -10.49 13.39
CA GLU A 157 1.60 -11.32 12.21
C GLU A 157 0.28 -11.75 11.57
N ILE A 158 0.19 -11.70 10.24
CA ILE A 158 -0.85 -12.38 9.45
C ILE A 158 -0.24 -13.66 8.89
N GLU A 159 -0.88 -14.78 9.17
CA GLU A 159 -0.67 -16.05 8.44
C GLU A 159 -1.84 -16.25 7.49
N LEU A 160 -1.56 -16.14 6.19
CA LEU A 160 -2.49 -16.43 5.12
C LEU A 160 -2.65 -17.95 5.00
N ARG A 161 -3.90 -18.43 5.04
CA ARG A 161 -4.23 -19.85 4.86
C ARG A 161 -5.13 -20.09 3.65
N ASN A 162 -5.51 -19.03 2.93
CA ASN A 162 -6.29 -19.05 1.70
C ASN A 162 -6.17 -17.69 0.98
N THR A 163 -6.81 -17.55 -0.19
CA THR A 163 -6.79 -16.35 -1.04
C THR A 163 -7.91 -15.34 -0.74
N GLY A 164 -8.73 -15.59 0.29
CA GLY A 164 -9.97 -14.84 0.55
C GLY A 164 -9.84 -13.64 1.50
N LEU A 165 -8.63 -13.22 1.86
CA LEU A 165 -8.43 -12.07 2.74
C LEU A 165 -8.52 -10.78 1.94
N ALA A 166 -9.40 -9.87 2.36
CA ALA A 166 -9.32 -8.46 2.01
C ALA A 166 -8.80 -7.65 3.21
N ILE A 167 -7.94 -6.68 2.93
CA ILE A 167 -7.54 -5.65 3.90
C ILE A 167 -8.11 -4.33 3.38
N ASN A 168 -9.03 -3.77 4.14
CA ASN A 168 -9.70 -2.52 3.81
C ASN A 168 -9.06 -1.35 4.57
N VAL A 169 -8.89 -0.23 3.87
CA VAL A 169 -8.58 1.07 4.47
C VAL A 169 -9.47 2.10 3.77
N ASP A 170 -10.50 2.58 4.47
CA ASP A 170 -11.51 3.46 3.86
C ASP A 170 -10.92 4.78 3.35
N ALA A 171 -10.06 5.41 4.16
CA ALA A 171 -9.43 6.69 3.88
C ALA A 171 -8.13 6.84 4.66
N GLY A 172 -7.33 7.86 4.31
CA GLY A 172 -6.05 8.12 4.96
C GLY A 172 -5.07 6.97 4.78
N THR A 173 -4.21 6.74 5.77
CA THR A 173 -3.18 5.68 5.71
C THR A 173 -3.28 4.80 6.95
N ALA A 174 -3.30 3.47 6.76
CA ALA A 174 -3.06 2.50 7.82
C ALA A 174 -1.76 1.74 7.52
N THR A 175 -0.99 1.43 8.56
CA THR A 175 0.28 0.70 8.46
C THR A 175 0.12 -0.70 9.02
N TRP A 176 0.61 -1.70 8.28
CA TRP A 176 0.82 -3.05 8.77
C TRP A 176 2.31 -3.34 8.87
N SER A 177 2.82 -3.42 10.10
CA SER A 177 4.24 -3.68 10.38
C SER A 177 4.49 -5.11 10.86
N GLY A 178 3.44 -5.89 11.12
CA GLY A 178 3.59 -7.32 11.33
C GLY A 178 4.02 -8.05 10.05
N ILE A 179 4.62 -9.22 10.20
CA ILE A 179 4.95 -10.11 9.08
C ILE A 179 3.63 -10.60 8.45
N ILE A 180 3.60 -10.68 7.13
CA ILE A 180 2.60 -11.42 6.36
C ILE A 180 3.29 -12.68 5.84
N SER A 181 2.79 -13.84 6.27
CA SER A 181 3.39 -15.15 6.02
C SER A 181 2.36 -16.13 5.45
N GLN A 182 2.85 -17.25 4.94
CA GLN A 182 2.06 -18.43 4.62
C GLN A 182 2.89 -19.68 4.96
N GLU A 183 2.26 -20.76 5.43
CA GLU A 183 2.97 -22.02 5.73
C GLU A 183 3.08 -22.92 4.49
N THR A 184 1.96 -23.08 3.77
CA THR A 184 1.86 -23.91 2.56
C THR A 184 0.88 -23.25 1.58
N GLY A 185 0.92 -23.63 0.31
CA GLY A 185 0.04 -23.05 -0.71
C GLY A 185 0.61 -21.78 -1.34
N VAL A 186 -0.24 -21.07 -2.07
CA VAL A 186 0.08 -19.82 -2.77
C VAL A 186 -1.06 -18.86 -2.45
N PHE A 187 -0.86 -18.04 -1.43
CA PHE A 187 -1.90 -17.18 -0.89
C PHE A 187 -1.45 -15.73 -0.91
N GLY A 188 -2.36 -14.86 -1.28
CA GLY A 188 -2.19 -13.42 -1.20
C GLY A 188 -3.47 -12.79 -0.66
N PHE A 189 -3.61 -11.49 -0.86
CA PHE A 189 -4.71 -10.70 -0.31
C PHE A 189 -5.17 -9.63 -1.29
N GLU A 190 -6.35 -9.08 -1.03
CA GLU A 190 -6.90 -7.96 -1.76
C GLU A 190 -6.85 -6.68 -0.91
N LYS A 191 -6.28 -5.61 -1.44
CA LYS A 191 -6.41 -4.26 -0.88
C LYS A 191 -7.68 -3.60 -1.43
N THR A 192 -8.54 -3.15 -0.51
CA THR A 192 -9.81 -2.45 -0.78
C THR A 192 -9.89 -1.12 -0.03
N GLY A 193 -10.89 -0.29 -0.38
CA GLY A 193 -11.10 1.04 0.20
C GLY A 193 -10.16 2.10 -0.39
N ALA A 194 -10.59 3.36 -0.35
CA ALA A 194 -9.90 4.46 -1.04
C ALA A 194 -8.60 4.92 -0.36
N GLY A 195 -8.35 4.48 0.88
CA GLY A 195 -7.13 4.81 1.63
C GLY A 195 -5.90 4.02 1.19
N ASN A 196 -4.79 4.29 1.87
CA ASN A 196 -3.50 3.67 1.67
C ASN A 196 -3.24 2.58 2.73
N LEU A 197 -2.94 1.36 2.28
CA LEU A 197 -2.34 0.34 3.13
C LEU A 197 -0.82 0.34 2.94
N ARG A 198 -0.09 0.70 4.00
CA ARG A 198 1.38 0.70 4.01
C ARG A 198 1.90 -0.57 4.66
N ILE A 199 2.63 -1.39 3.90
CA ILE A 199 3.31 -2.60 4.41
C ILE A 199 4.78 -2.28 4.62
N THR A 200 5.31 -2.46 5.83
CA THR A 200 6.67 -2.01 6.21
C THR A 200 7.63 -3.15 6.56
N ASN A 201 7.14 -4.35 6.83
CA ASN A 201 7.99 -5.44 7.30
C ASN A 201 8.71 -6.16 6.14
N GLY A 202 10.01 -5.94 6.00
CA GLY A 202 10.84 -6.59 4.96
C GLY A 202 10.98 -8.11 5.07
N SER A 203 10.45 -8.75 6.13
CA SER A 203 10.52 -10.21 6.34
C SER A 203 9.23 -10.95 5.93
N ASN A 204 8.35 -10.33 5.13
CA ASN A 204 7.18 -11.01 4.57
C ASN A 204 7.61 -12.23 3.73
N THR A 205 6.83 -13.33 3.79
CA THR A 205 7.16 -14.61 3.15
C THR A 205 6.03 -15.21 2.31
N PHE A 206 4.89 -14.53 2.20
CA PHE A 206 3.82 -14.96 1.31
C PHE A 206 4.23 -14.83 -0.16
N ALA A 207 3.69 -15.70 -1.01
CA ALA A 207 4.09 -15.79 -2.42
C ALA A 207 2.90 -15.72 -3.39
N GLY A 208 1.66 -15.67 -2.88
CA GLY A 208 0.49 -15.53 -3.72
C GLY A 208 0.23 -14.10 -4.19
N PRO A 209 -0.61 -13.96 -5.22
CA PRO A 209 -0.84 -12.68 -5.88
C PRO A 209 -1.57 -11.70 -4.97
N VAL A 210 -1.25 -10.43 -5.11
CA VAL A 210 -1.97 -9.33 -4.46
C VAL A 210 -2.85 -8.63 -5.48
N LYS A 211 -4.05 -8.26 -5.08
CA LYS A 211 -4.95 -7.45 -5.89
C LYS A 211 -5.16 -6.10 -5.21
N VAL A 212 -5.09 -5.02 -5.96
CA VAL A 212 -5.43 -3.67 -5.48
C VAL A 212 -6.65 -3.21 -6.26
N SER A 213 -7.81 -3.27 -5.59
CA SER A 213 -9.09 -2.92 -6.19
C SER A 213 -9.34 -1.42 -6.15
N GLU A 214 -8.94 -0.77 -5.04
CA GLU A 214 -9.14 0.65 -4.80
C GLU A 214 -8.02 1.22 -3.92
N GLY A 215 -7.82 2.54 -4.03
CA GLY A 215 -6.87 3.28 -3.21
C GLY A 215 -5.42 2.91 -3.50
N GLU A 216 -4.58 2.96 -2.47
CA GLU A 216 -3.14 2.76 -2.59
C GLU A 216 -2.66 1.57 -1.75
N LEU A 217 -1.73 0.81 -2.32
CA LEU A 217 -0.87 -0.12 -1.60
C LEU A 217 0.55 0.45 -1.63
N THR A 218 1.10 0.84 -0.48
CA THR A 218 2.50 1.25 -0.37
C THR A 218 3.36 0.11 0.17
N ILE A 219 4.37 -0.26 -0.61
CA ILE A 219 5.40 -1.24 -0.24
C ILE A 219 6.62 -0.48 0.27
N ALA A 220 6.76 -0.45 1.59
CA ALA A 220 7.99 -0.04 2.30
C ALA A 220 8.74 -1.26 2.90
N ALA A 221 8.26 -2.46 2.59
CA ALA A 221 8.76 -3.75 3.06
C ALA A 221 9.85 -4.29 2.11
N MET A 222 11.00 -3.63 2.07
CA MET A 222 12.10 -4.02 1.20
C MET A 222 12.53 -5.47 1.48
N GLY A 223 12.60 -6.29 0.42
CA GLY A 223 12.98 -7.71 0.46
C GLY A 223 11.79 -8.70 0.57
N GLY A 224 10.73 -8.36 1.30
CA GLY A 224 9.67 -9.30 1.65
C GLY A 224 8.46 -9.35 0.70
N PHE A 225 8.29 -8.37 -0.18
CA PHE A 225 7.10 -8.28 -1.03
C PHE A 225 7.40 -8.62 -2.49
N GLN A 226 7.56 -9.90 -2.83
CA GLN A 226 7.90 -10.33 -4.21
C GLN A 226 6.69 -10.80 -5.03
N SER A 227 5.48 -10.68 -4.48
CA SER A 227 4.26 -11.18 -5.09
C SER A 227 3.86 -10.40 -6.34
N SER A 228 3.31 -11.10 -7.33
CA SER A 228 2.65 -10.45 -8.47
C SER A 228 1.46 -9.61 -8.01
N THR A 229 1.23 -8.45 -8.63
CA THR A 229 0.20 -7.50 -8.19
C THR A 229 -0.70 -7.09 -9.35
N GLU A 230 -2.01 -7.33 -9.23
CA GLU A 230 -3.01 -6.87 -10.18
C GLU A 230 -3.59 -5.51 -9.73
N LEU A 231 -3.54 -4.50 -10.61
CA LEU A 231 -4.06 -3.17 -10.34
C LEU A 231 -5.33 -2.88 -11.12
N PHE A 232 -6.40 -2.53 -10.42
CA PHE A 232 -7.64 -2.08 -11.03
C PHE A 232 -7.56 -0.60 -11.45
N ASN A 233 -8.50 -0.16 -12.28
CA ASN A 233 -8.53 1.23 -12.73
C ASN A 233 -8.66 2.18 -11.53
N GLY A 234 -7.75 3.16 -11.45
CA GLY A 234 -7.68 4.09 -10.32
C GLY A 234 -6.99 3.54 -9.07
N ALA A 235 -6.49 2.30 -9.07
CA ALA A 235 -5.65 1.77 -8.00
C ALA A 235 -4.19 2.18 -8.16
N PHE A 236 -3.48 2.30 -7.03
CA PHE A 236 -2.09 2.71 -6.97
C PHE A 236 -1.24 1.67 -6.25
N LEU A 237 -0.09 1.33 -6.84
CA LEU A 237 1.00 0.60 -6.19
C LEU A 237 2.21 1.52 -6.07
N THR A 238 2.61 1.83 -4.83
CA THR A 238 3.77 2.67 -4.57
C THR A 238 4.88 1.86 -3.92
N PHE A 239 6.06 1.86 -4.53
CA PHE A 239 7.28 1.38 -3.91
C PHE A 239 7.97 2.57 -3.21
N ASP A 240 8.00 2.53 -1.89
CA ASP A 240 8.70 3.51 -1.05
C ASP A 240 10.03 2.92 -0.59
N ILE A 241 11.07 3.25 -1.35
CA ILE A 241 12.36 2.55 -1.35
C ILE A 241 13.38 3.39 -0.60
N SER A 242 14.08 2.82 0.37
CA SER A 242 15.10 3.55 1.12
C SER A 242 16.45 3.67 0.40
N GLU A 243 16.84 2.63 -0.36
CA GLU A 243 18.11 2.59 -1.10
C GLU A 243 17.92 1.95 -2.48
N GLY A 244 17.70 0.63 -2.52
CA GLY A 244 17.45 -0.12 -3.75
C GLY A 244 16.59 -1.34 -3.49
N TYR A 245 15.76 -1.70 -4.46
CA TYR A 245 14.83 -2.81 -4.33
C TYR A 245 14.64 -3.55 -5.65
N THR A 246 15.06 -4.82 -5.68
CA THR A 246 14.76 -5.74 -6.78
C THR A 246 13.39 -6.37 -6.58
N TYR A 247 12.49 -6.08 -7.52
CA TYR A 247 11.14 -6.61 -7.57
C TYR A 247 11.01 -7.61 -8.72
N ASN A 248 10.75 -8.87 -8.35
CA ASN A 248 10.63 -9.99 -9.28
C ASN A 248 9.18 -10.30 -9.67
N GLY A 249 8.22 -9.63 -9.04
CA GLY A 249 6.80 -9.82 -9.34
C GLY A 249 6.41 -9.21 -10.68
N VAL A 250 5.31 -9.71 -11.23
CA VAL A 250 4.64 -9.08 -12.37
C VAL A 250 3.53 -8.17 -11.84
N VAL A 251 3.54 -6.91 -12.25
CA VAL A 251 2.42 -5.99 -12.13
C VAL A 251 1.60 -6.04 -13.41
N SER A 252 0.27 -6.13 -13.25
CA SER A 252 -0.70 -6.21 -14.34
C SER A 252 -1.86 -5.24 -14.13
N GLY A 253 -2.73 -5.11 -15.13
CA GLY A 253 -3.97 -4.35 -15.05
C GLY A 253 -3.85 -2.93 -15.60
N THR A 254 -4.56 -1.98 -14.99
CA THR A 254 -4.78 -0.61 -15.53
C THR A 254 -4.50 0.52 -14.52
N GLY A 255 -4.01 0.18 -13.33
CA GLY A 255 -3.69 1.18 -12.31
C GLY A 255 -2.38 1.93 -12.55
N ARG A 256 -1.90 2.61 -11.51
CA ARG A 256 -0.63 3.35 -11.52
C ARG A 256 0.42 2.64 -10.67
N VAL A 257 1.65 2.58 -11.18
CA VAL A 257 2.84 2.21 -10.41
C VAL A 257 3.65 3.46 -10.11
N SER A 258 4.15 3.58 -8.88
CA SER A 258 4.92 4.74 -8.44
C SER A 258 6.19 4.28 -7.71
N ALA A 259 7.35 4.83 -8.07
CA ALA A 259 8.59 4.65 -7.32
C ALA A 259 8.95 5.96 -6.62
N THR A 260 9.36 5.89 -5.35
CA THR A 260 9.83 7.04 -4.57
C THR A 260 11.01 6.63 -3.68
N GLY A 261 11.89 7.59 -3.38
CA GLY A 261 13.08 7.36 -2.57
C GLY A 261 14.22 6.82 -3.41
N GLY A 262 14.48 5.51 -3.36
CA GLY A 262 15.61 4.84 -4.01
C GLY A 262 15.30 4.20 -5.37
N GLN A 263 16.12 3.21 -5.75
CA GLN A 263 16.02 2.54 -7.05
C GLN A 263 15.09 1.32 -7.02
N LEU A 264 14.05 1.33 -7.85
CA LEU A 264 13.24 0.17 -8.19
C LEU A 264 13.87 -0.55 -9.38
N ILE A 265 14.28 -1.80 -9.16
CA ILE A 265 14.82 -2.68 -10.21
C ILE A 265 13.75 -3.70 -10.55
N LEU A 266 13.21 -3.63 -11.77
CA LEU A 266 12.31 -4.65 -12.30
C LEU A 266 13.11 -5.72 -13.02
N THR A 267 12.76 -7.00 -12.82
CA THR A 267 13.41 -8.13 -13.51
C THR A 267 12.45 -8.95 -14.36
N ALA A 268 11.15 -8.88 -14.07
CA ALA A 268 10.08 -9.57 -14.79
C ALA A 268 9.39 -8.65 -15.80
N ALA A 269 8.94 -9.23 -16.91
CA ALA A 269 8.09 -8.52 -17.88
C ALA A 269 6.78 -8.11 -17.22
N GLN A 270 6.48 -6.82 -17.23
CA GLN A 270 5.23 -6.29 -16.69
C GLN A 270 4.12 -6.46 -17.74
N THR A 271 2.86 -6.46 -17.32
CA THR A 271 1.69 -6.68 -18.21
C THR A 271 0.61 -5.62 -17.99
N LEU A 272 1.04 -4.42 -17.61
CA LEU A 272 0.19 -3.25 -17.45
C LEU A 272 -0.30 -2.74 -18.80
N THR A 273 -1.51 -2.19 -18.82
CA THR A 273 -2.20 -1.63 -20.00
C THR A 273 -2.87 -0.31 -19.64
N ASN A 274 -2.79 0.70 -20.50
CA ASN A 274 -3.31 2.05 -20.22
C ASN A 274 -2.93 2.58 -18.83
N SER A 275 -1.76 2.19 -18.34
CA SER A 275 -1.28 2.48 -17.00
C SER A 275 -0.28 3.63 -17.00
N THR A 276 0.05 4.12 -15.81
CA THR A 276 1.12 5.11 -15.63
C THR A 276 2.21 4.55 -14.72
N PHE A 277 3.47 4.69 -15.13
CA PHE A 277 4.64 4.58 -14.26
C PHE A 277 5.07 5.98 -13.85
N THR A 278 5.09 6.27 -12.56
CA THR A 278 5.59 7.54 -12.03
C THR A 278 6.90 7.30 -11.28
N VAL A 279 7.97 7.99 -11.67
CA VAL A 279 9.24 8.01 -10.95
C VAL A 279 9.37 9.39 -10.30
N ASN A 280 9.35 9.41 -8.96
CA ASN A 280 9.36 10.64 -8.17
C ASN A 280 10.80 11.10 -7.87
N PRO A 281 10.98 12.31 -7.28
CA PRO A 281 12.31 12.85 -7.02
C PRO A 281 13.21 11.90 -6.23
N GLY A 282 14.44 11.73 -6.71
CA GLY A 282 15.45 10.84 -6.13
C GLY A 282 15.31 9.36 -6.51
N ALA A 283 14.15 8.95 -7.04
CA ALA A 283 13.90 7.56 -7.37
C ALA A 283 14.47 7.17 -8.74
N GLY A 284 14.79 5.89 -8.88
CA GLY A 284 15.12 5.27 -10.16
C GLY A 284 14.16 4.16 -10.52
N LEU A 285 13.83 4.01 -11.80
CA LEU A 285 13.21 2.83 -12.38
C LEU A 285 14.23 2.20 -13.34
N ILE A 286 14.70 1.01 -13.01
CA ILE A 286 15.76 0.31 -13.74
C ILE A 286 15.20 -1.01 -14.27
N LEU A 287 15.30 -1.22 -15.57
CA LEU A 287 14.91 -2.48 -16.21
C LEU A 287 16.12 -3.40 -16.31
N GLN A 288 15.94 -4.67 -15.92
CA GLN A 288 16.96 -5.70 -16.05
C GLN A 288 16.34 -7.01 -16.54
N SER A 289 17.18 -7.93 -17.02
CA SER A 289 16.75 -9.27 -17.44
C SER A 289 15.63 -9.21 -18.49
N THR A 290 14.42 -9.64 -18.16
CA THR A 290 13.24 -9.68 -19.05
C THR A 290 12.27 -8.53 -18.80
N ALA A 291 12.66 -7.54 -17.99
CA ALA A 291 11.76 -6.48 -17.59
C ALA A 291 11.26 -5.65 -18.78
N THR A 292 9.98 -5.29 -18.69
CA THR A 292 9.32 -4.40 -19.64
C THR A 292 8.49 -3.37 -18.87
N LEU A 293 8.13 -2.28 -19.53
CA LEU A 293 7.18 -1.29 -19.01
C LEU A 293 5.72 -1.68 -19.27
N GLY A 294 5.44 -2.95 -19.60
CA GLY A 294 4.11 -3.43 -20.00
C GLY A 294 3.81 -3.25 -21.48
N GLU A 295 2.52 -3.18 -21.82
CA GLU A 295 2.06 -2.95 -23.19
C GLU A 295 2.34 -1.53 -23.67
N GLY A 296 2.45 -1.34 -24.99
CA GLY A 296 2.76 -0.06 -25.64
C GLY A 296 1.76 1.08 -25.41
N THR A 297 0.71 0.86 -24.62
CA THR A 297 -0.33 1.83 -24.24
C THR A 297 0.01 2.61 -22.96
N ASN A 298 1.12 2.29 -22.30
CA ASN A 298 1.42 2.87 -20.99
C ASN A 298 2.05 4.25 -21.10
N LYS A 299 1.90 5.03 -20.03
CA LYS A 299 2.54 6.33 -19.84
C LYS A 299 3.70 6.20 -18.86
N VAL A 300 4.79 6.91 -19.11
CA VAL A 300 5.88 7.10 -18.14
C VAL A 300 5.97 8.57 -17.76
N GLU A 301 6.01 8.85 -16.47
CA GLU A 301 6.17 10.18 -15.88
C GLU A 301 7.43 10.21 -15.01
N LEU A 302 8.38 11.06 -15.37
CA LEU A 302 9.55 11.38 -14.56
C LEU A 302 9.36 12.76 -13.92
N ARG A 303 9.54 12.81 -12.60
CA ARG A 303 9.34 14.02 -11.80
C ARG A 303 10.59 14.26 -10.97
N GLY A 304 11.51 15.05 -11.50
CA GLY A 304 12.75 15.41 -10.82
C GLY A 304 12.48 16.30 -9.60
N GLY A 305 13.41 16.32 -8.66
CA GLY A 305 13.36 17.24 -7.52
C GLY A 305 13.78 18.66 -7.87
N PRO A 306 13.87 19.55 -6.88
CA PRO A 306 14.28 20.94 -7.08
C PRO A 306 15.78 21.10 -7.34
N ASP A 307 16.57 20.03 -7.16
CA ASP A 307 18.03 20.05 -7.30
C ASP A 307 18.57 18.80 -8.00
N ALA A 308 19.83 18.86 -8.43
CA ALA A 308 20.51 17.77 -9.14
C ALA A 308 20.78 16.54 -8.27
N LEU A 309 20.54 16.60 -6.96
CA LEU A 309 20.74 15.48 -6.05
C LEU A 309 19.53 14.54 -6.00
N THR A 310 18.40 14.97 -6.56
CA THR A 310 17.13 14.23 -6.52
C THR A 310 16.52 14.04 -7.92
N PRO A 311 17.29 13.56 -8.92
CA PRO A 311 16.73 13.30 -10.24
C PRO A 311 15.72 12.15 -10.18
N ALA A 312 14.75 12.13 -11.09
CA ALA A 312 14.07 10.89 -11.43
C ALA A 312 14.82 10.22 -12.58
N LEU A 313 15.14 8.94 -12.42
CA LEU A 313 15.89 8.14 -13.39
C LEU A 313 15.01 7.07 -14.03
N LEU A 314 15.05 6.96 -15.36
CA LEU A 314 14.63 5.79 -16.11
C LEU A 314 15.83 5.18 -16.84
N ASP A 315 16.24 3.98 -16.42
CA ASP A 315 17.25 3.17 -17.08
C ASP A 315 16.56 2.00 -17.79
N LEU A 316 16.64 1.95 -19.12
CA LEU A 316 15.99 0.93 -19.96
C LEU A 316 16.79 -0.37 -20.05
N GLY A 317 17.95 -0.49 -19.39
CA GLY A 317 18.72 -1.73 -19.28
C GLY A 317 19.32 -2.26 -20.58
N GLY A 318 19.52 -1.38 -21.56
CA GLY A 318 19.92 -1.70 -22.93
C GLY A 318 18.79 -2.29 -23.78
N THR A 319 17.55 -2.30 -23.29
CA THR A 319 16.41 -2.91 -23.99
C THR A 319 15.61 -1.88 -24.80
N THR A 320 14.78 -2.38 -25.71
CA THR A 320 13.77 -1.56 -26.40
C THR A 320 12.44 -1.70 -25.68
N GLN A 321 11.85 -0.57 -25.30
CA GLN A 321 10.53 -0.47 -24.70
C GLN A 321 9.57 0.25 -25.64
N SER A 322 8.28 -0.05 -25.53
CA SER A 322 7.21 0.67 -26.23
C SER A 322 6.26 1.26 -25.21
N ILE A 323 5.90 2.54 -25.40
CA ILE A 323 4.97 3.27 -24.55
C ILE A 323 4.11 4.21 -25.41
N GLN A 324 3.01 4.69 -24.83
CA GLN A 324 2.16 5.69 -25.48
C GLN A 324 2.77 7.08 -25.33
N ARG A 325 3.16 7.43 -24.10
CA ARG A 325 3.55 8.79 -23.74
C ARG A 325 4.69 8.82 -22.75
N LEU A 326 5.66 9.70 -23.01
CA LEU A 326 6.71 10.06 -22.06
C LEU A 326 6.51 11.51 -21.59
N ASP A 327 6.38 11.70 -20.28
CA ASP A 327 6.42 13.01 -19.63
C ASP A 327 7.65 13.11 -18.73
N VAL A 328 8.48 14.11 -18.98
CA VAL A 328 9.68 14.40 -18.19
C VAL A 328 9.54 15.82 -17.65
N SER A 329 9.32 15.95 -16.35
CA SER A 329 8.95 17.21 -15.70
C SER A 329 9.89 17.55 -14.54
N ASN A 330 9.93 18.83 -14.17
CA ASN A 330 10.91 19.39 -13.23
C ASN A 330 12.34 19.29 -13.77
N VAL A 331 13.33 19.04 -12.90
CA VAL A 331 14.74 19.37 -13.14
C VAL A 331 15.60 18.09 -13.10
N HIS A 332 16.65 18.03 -13.94
CA HIS A 332 17.70 17.00 -13.92
C HIS A 332 17.28 15.52 -14.14
N ASN A 333 16.12 15.24 -14.72
CA ASN A 333 15.73 13.86 -15.01
C ASN A 333 16.68 13.18 -15.99
N LEU A 334 16.77 11.86 -15.90
CA LEU A 334 17.62 11.04 -16.75
C LEU A 334 16.80 9.94 -17.41
N VAL A 335 16.94 9.80 -18.74
CA VAL A 335 16.43 8.64 -19.49
C VAL A 335 17.59 8.05 -20.27
N GLU A 336 17.97 6.81 -19.96
CA GLU A 336 19.23 6.24 -20.42
C GLU A 336 19.16 4.76 -20.80
N ASN A 337 20.25 4.31 -21.43
CA ASN A 337 20.59 2.91 -21.69
C ASN A 337 19.47 2.11 -22.39
N GLY A 338 19.21 2.36 -23.67
CA GLY A 338 18.27 1.54 -24.45
C GLY A 338 17.51 2.37 -25.47
N ALA A 339 16.36 1.86 -25.91
CA ALA A 339 15.49 2.55 -26.85
C ALA A 339 14.06 2.63 -26.32
N LEU A 340 13.40 3.77 -26.55
CA LEU A 340 12.02 4.01 -26.16
C LEU A 340 11.21 4.40 -27.40
N ILE A 341 10.33 3.49 -27.83
CA ILE A 341 9.38 3.72 -28.91
C ILE A 341 8.13 4.38 -28.31
N VAL A 342 7.86 5.62 -28.73
CA VAL A 342 6.72 6.41 -28.23
C VAL A 342 5.75 6.64 -29.38
N SER A 343 4.46 6.37 -29.13
CA SER A 343 3.44 6.39 -30.18
C SER A 343 2.58 7.64 -30.24
N ASP A 344 2.51 8.42 -29.16
CA ASP A 344 1.65 9.62 -29.07
C ASP A 344 2.48 10.89 -28.82
N GLU A 345 3.04 11.06 -27.62
CA GLU A 345 3.71 12.30 -27.24
C GLU A 345 4.95 12.09 -26.37
N ILE A 346 5.98 12.90 -26.64
CA ILE A 346 7.15 13.07 -25.79
C ILE A 346 7.17 14.53 -25.31
N ALA A 347 6.87 14.76 -24.03
CA ALA A 347 6.91 16.08 -23.41
C ALA A 347 8.05 16.16 -22.41
N ILE A 348 8.96 17.13 -22.58
CA ILE A 348 10.17 17.25 -21.76
C ILE A 348 10.32 18.70 -21.32
N SER A 349 10.29 18.96 -20.01
CA SER A 349 10.61 20.29 -19.47
C SER A 349 12.11 20.46 -19.25
N GLU A 350 12.83 19.42 -18.84
CA GLU A 350 14.28 19.42 -18.60
C GLU A 350 14.79 17.98 -18.45
N GLY A 351 16.07 17.78 -18.74
CA GLY A 351 16.79 16.56 -18.38
C GLY A 351 17.82 16.18 -19.43
N THR A 352 18.46 15.04 -19.20
CA THR A 352 19.36 14.41 -20.17
C THR A 352 18.71 13.13 -20.67
N ILE A 353 18.52 13.04 -21.98
CA ILE A 353 18.01 11.86 -22.68
C ILE A 353 19.13 11.29 -23.53
N SER A 354 19.77 10.24 -23.01
CA SER A 354 20.81 9.47 -23.70
C SER A 354 20.28 8.17 -24.29
N ALA A 355 19.07 7.74 -23.91
CA ALA A 355 18.36 6.66 -24.59
C ALA A 355 17.94 7.08 -26.02
N ASN A 356 17.81 6.09 -26.90
CA ASN A 356 17.33 6.29 -28.26
C ASN A 356 15.80 6.44 -28.26
N LEU A 357 15.30 7.62 -28.60
CA LEU A 357 13.88 7.88 -28.82
C LEU A 357 13.49 7.46 -30.24
N ALA A 358 12.39 6.73 -30.38
CA ALA A 358 11.88 6.23 -31.64
C ALA A 358 10.35 6.31 -31.70
N GLY A 359 9.78 6.07 -32.88
CA GLY A 359 8.32 6.00 -33.09
C GLY A 359 7.73 7.21 -33.80
N ALA A 360 6.41 7.34 -33.71
CA ALA A 360 5.65 8.38 -34.42
C ALA A 360 5.44 9.65 -33.58
N ALA A 361 5.70 9.59 -32.27
CA ALA A 361 5.50 10.73 -31.39
C ALA A 361 6.38 11.92 -31.77
N GLY A 362 5.83 13.13 -31.62
CA GLY A 362 6.60 14.36 -31.64
C GLY A 362 7.24 14.65 -30.29
N LEU A 363 8.33 15.41 -30.29
CA LEU A 363 9.01 15.89 -29.10
C LEU A 363 8.63 17.35 -28.85
N THR A 364 8.06 17.64 -27.68
CA THR A 364 7.77 19.01 -27.25
C THR A 364 8.59 19.37 -26.03
N LYS A 365 9.29 20.52 -26.11
CA LYS A 365 10.03 21.10 -24.99
C LYS A 365 9.25 22.28 -24.39
N ASP A 366 8.68 22.07 -23.21
CA ASP A 366 7.77 23.01 -22.53
C ASP A 366 8.37 23.57 -21.22
N SER A 367 9.32 24.50 -21.33
CA SER A 367 9.77 25.36 -20.21
C SER A 367 10.73 26.45 -20.71
N SER A 368 10.57 27.70 -20.28
CA SER A 368 11.33 28.82 -20.85
C SER A 368 12.79 28.96 -20.38
N ASN A 369 13.17 28.34 -19.24
CA ASN A 369 14.47 28.60 -18.59
C ASN A 369 15.35 27.35 -18.43
N ASN A 370 14.90 26.19 -18.88
CA ASN A 370 15.57 24.92 -18.61
C ASN A 370 16.16 24.32 -19.89
N ILE A 371 17.16 23.45 -19.70
CA ILE A 371 17.91 22.80 -20.77
C ILE A 371 17.48 21.34 -20.91
N VAL A 372 17.24 20.91 -22.15
CA VAL A 372 17.18 19.48 -22.48
C VAL A 372 18.41 19.10 -23.26
N ILE A 373 19.12 18.06 -22.82
CA ILE A 373 20.23 17.48 -23.56
C ILE A 373 19.74 16.21 -24.22
N LEU A 374 19.83 16.16 -25.56
CA LEU A 374 19.56 14.96 -26.34
C LEU A 374 20.88 14.43 -26.88
N SER A 375 21.21 13.18 -26.58
CA SER A 375 22.44 12.54 -27.02
C SER A 375 22.26 11.10 -27.52
N GLY A 376 21.04 10.56 -27.42
CA GLY A 376 20.69 9.28 -28.03
C GLY A 376 20.67 9.33 -29.56
N ALA A 377 20.83 8.18 -30.21
CA ALA A 377 20.67 8.04 -31.66
C ALA A 377 19.17 7.91 -31.97
N ASN A 378 18.52 9.06 -32.13
CA ASN A 378 17.08 9.20 -32.20
C ASN A 378 16.54 8.95 -33.62
N SER A 379 15.38 8.30 -33.69
CA SER A 379 14.70 7.90 -34.94
C SER A 379 13.19 8.13 -34.90
N TYR A 380 12.73 8.97 -33.96
CA TYR A 380 11.34 9.42 -33.96
C TYR A 380 11.07 10.29 -35.19
N THR A 381 9.84 10.25 -35.67
CA THR A 381 9.43 10.88 -36.95
C THR A 381 8.45 12.03 -36.76
N GLY A 382 7.84 12.16 -35.58
CA GLY A 382 7.01 13.31 -35.25
C GLY A 382 7.87 14.58 -35.09
N ALA A 383 7.23 15.73 -35.28
CA ALA A 383 7.90 17.03 -35.21
C ALA A 383 8.52 17.31 -33.83
N THR A 384 9.63 18.04 -33.83
CA THR A 384 10.27 18.59 -32.64
C THR A 384 9.86 20.05 -32.48
N VAL A 385 9.17 20.38 -31.38
CA VAL A 385 8.74 21.74 -31.06
C VAL A 385 9.44 22.21 -29.80
N ILE A 386 10.19 23.30 -29.91
CA ILE A 386 10.88 23.94 -28.79
C ILE A 386 10.10 25.21 -28.42
N ASN A 387 9.18 25.08 -27.46
CA ASN A 387 8.32 26.19 -27.02
C ASN A 387 9.05 27.20 -26.11
N GLY A 388 10.20 26.81 -25.54
CA GLY A 388 11.01 27.68 -24.70
C GLY A 388 12.30 27.00 -24.20
N GLY A 389 13.24 27.81 -23.70
CA GLY A 389 14.51 27.33 -23.16
C GLY A 389 15.42 26.76 -24.26
N THR A 390 16.30 25.84 -23.91
CA THR A 390 17.31 25.31 -24.84
C THR A 390 17.19 23.80 -25.01
N VAL A 391 17.27 23.32 -26.25
CA VAL A 391 17.61 21.93 -26.56
C VAL A 391 19.06 21.89 -27.04
N ILE A 392 19.89 21.08 -26.40
CA ILE A 392 21.27 20.81 -26.82
C ILE A 392 21.28 19.45 -27.51
N ALA A 393 21.56 19.45 -28.81
CA ALA A 393 21.72 18.26 -29.62
C ALA A 393 23.18 17.80 -29.65
N GLN A 394 23.43 16.55 -29.26
CA GLN A 394 24.76 15.96 -29.18
C GLN A 394 24.84 14.67 -30.00
N GLY A 395 25.99 14.38 -30.62
CA GLY A 395 26.23 13.10 -31.30
C GLY A 395 25.73 13.00 -32.75
N GLY A 396 25.10 14.05 -33.29
CA GLY A 396 24.73 14.18 -34.71
C GLY A 396 23.62 13.26 -35.21
N SER A 397 22.83 12.73 -34.28
CA SER A 397 21.55 12.06 -34.52
C SER A 397 20.61 12.26 -33.33
N ALA A 398 20.77 13.38 -32.61
CA ALA A 398 20.02 13.68 -31.40
C ALA A 398 18.60 14.19 -31.70
N ILE A 399 18.35 14.64 -32.92
CA ILE A 399 17.00 14.85 -33.44
C ILE A 399 16.81 13.85 -34.58
N GLY A 400 15.62 13.26 -34.72
CA GLY A 400 15.39 12.33 -35.84
C GLY A 400 15.52 13.05 -37.18
N ASP A 401 16.26 12.49 -38.13
CA ASP A 401 16.53 13.10 -39.45
C ASP A 401 15.27 13.52 -40.23
N ALA A 402 14.13 12.87 -39.95
CA ALA A 402 12.84 13.16 -40.58
C ALA A 402 11.97 14.13 -39.77
N SER A 403 12.41 14.54 -38.58
CA SER A 403 11.66 15.44 -37.70
C SER A 403 11.75 16.88 -38.20
N ASP A 404 10.60 17.47 -38.50
CA ASP A 404 10.49 18.92 -38.68
C ASP A 404 10.71 19.61 -37.32
N VAL A 405 11.60 20.58 -37.27
CA VAL A 405 11.94 21.34 -36.06
C VAL A 405 11.30 22.73 -36.11
N THR A 406 10.50 23.06 -35.10
CA THR A 406 9.98 24.41 -34.86
C THR A 406 10.58 24.98 -33.58
N ILE A 407 11.20 26.17 -33.68
CA ILE A 407 11.80 26.87 -32.54
C ILE A 407 11.00 28.15 -32.28
N GLU A 408 10.23 28.17 -31.20
CA GLU A 408 9.40 29.33 -30.84
C GLU A 408 10.24 30.52 -30.35
N LEU A 409 9.58 31.69 -30.22
CA LEU A 409 10.23 32.89 -29.69
C LEU A 409 10.87 32.60 -28.32
N ASP A 410 12.08 33.12 -28.10
CA ASP A 410 12.87 32.94 -26.87
C ASP A 410 13.33 31.48 -26.59
N ALA A 411 13.15 30.57 -27.54
CA ALA A 411 13.74 29.23 -27.52
C ALA A 411 15.04 29.15 -28.33
N THR A 412 15.88 28.15 -28.02
CA THR A 412 17.16 27.90 -28.69
C THR A 412 17.36 26.42 -29.00
N LEU A 413 17.76 26.10 -30.23
CA LEU A 413 18.41 24.83 -30.56
C LEU A 413 19.94 25.06 -30.59
N GLN A 414 20.67 24.39 -29.72
CA GLN A 414 22.13 24.40 -29.69
C GLN A 414 22.66 23.09 -30.29
N LEU A 415 23.64 23.18 -31.17
CA LEU A 415 24.33 22.04 -31.77
C LEU A 415 25.73 21.92 -31.19
N ASP A 416 25.97 20.86 -30.41
CA ASP A 416 27.33 20.50 -30.00
C ASP A 416 28.04 19.63 -31.06
N PHE A 417 27.27 19.09 -32.02
CA PHE A 417 27.72 18.33 -33.18
C PHE A 417 26.83 18.65 -34.40
N SER A 418 27.35 18.47 -35.62
CA SER A 418 26.52 18.60 -36.83
C SER A 418 25.33 17.65 -36.78
N GLU A 419 24.14 18.16 -37.11
CA GLU A 419 22.86 17.47 -36.95
C GLU A 419 22.11 17.47 -38.28
N THR A 420 21.31 16.43 -38.54
CA THR A 420 20.40 16.39 -39.69
C THR A 420 18.96 16.44 -39.19
N ILE A 421 18.14 17.28 -39.80
CA ILE A 421 16.72 17.43 -39.47
C ILE A 421 15.87 17.47 -40.74
N GLY A 422 14.55 17.44 -40.58
CA GLY A 422 13.58 17.71 -41.66
C GLY A 422 13.56 19.19 -42.04
N ALA A 423 12.41 19.83 -41.94
CA ALA A 423 12.31 21.27 -42.09
C ALA A 423 12.71 22.01 -40.81
N LEU A 424 13.22 23.23 -40.94
CA LEU A 424 13.41 24.18 -39.85
C LEU A 424 12.43 25.34 -39.97
N ALA A 425 11.72 25.66 -38.89
CA ALA A 425 10.78 26.78 -38.81
C ALA A 425 10.82 27.48 -37.44
N GLY A 426 10.16 28.63 -37.34
CA GLY A 426 9.97 29.37 -36.08
C GLY A 426 10.74 30.69 -36.00
N ALA A 427 10.65 31.35 -34.84
CA ALA A 427 11.22 32.67 -34.57
C ALA A 427 12.36 32.66 -33.53
N GLY A 428 12.69 31.49 -32.98
CA GLY A 428 13.78 31.32 -32.02
C GLY A 428 15.17 31.25 -32.66
N ALA A 429 16.15 30.90 -31.83
CA ALA A 429 17.56 30.90 -32.20
C ALA A 429 18.10 29.49 -32.52
N VAL A 430 19.10 29.44 -33.39
CA VAL A 430 19.98 28.28 -33.58
C VAL A 430 21.40 28.69 -33.21
N ASP A 431 22.00 28.04 -32.22
CA ASP A 431 23.42 28.16 -31.88
C ASP A 431 24.19 26.99 -32.50
N LEU A 432 25.00 27.27 -33.52
CA LEU A 432 25.68 26.25 -34.32
C LEU A 432 26.99 25.76 -33.70
N GLN A 433 27.67 26.55 -32.88
CA GLN A 433 29.01 26.21 -32.32
C GLN A 433 30.01 25.62 -33.35
N ASP A 434 30.10 26.23 -34.54
CA ASP A 434 30.91 25.77 -35.68
C ASP A 434 30.45 24.45 -36.36
N ASN A 435 29.27 23.93 -35.99
CA ASN A 435 28.64 22.77 -36.61
C ASN A 435 27.70 23.14 -37.78
N VAL A 436 27.23 22.11 -38.50
CA VAL A 436 26.31 22.24 -39.64
C VAL A 436 24.95 21.65 -39.28
N LEU A 437 23.88 22.34 -39.72
CA LEU A 437 22.49 21.88 -39.70
C LEU A 437 21.99 21.61 -41.11
#